data_AF-A0A955PNX7-F1
#
_entry.id   AF-A0A955PNX7-F1
#
_cell.length_a   1.000
_cell.length_b   1.000
_cell.length_c   1.000
_cell.angle_alpha   90.00
_cell.angle_beta   90.00
_cell.angle_gamma   90.00
#
_symmetry.space_group_name_H-M   'P 1'
#
loop_
_entity.id
_entity.type
_entity.pdbx_description
1 polymer ?
#
loop_
_entity_poly.entity_id
_entity_poly.type
_entity_poly.pdbx_seq_one_letter_code
_entity_poly.pdbx_strand_id
1 'polypeptide(L)'
;VGGAKDALKESVKYGITRKQFDTRIVDFPLIQQKIAKMTAGIYSSESIAYRTTGDIDNRIALSSGETPTIQEKMDALEEFAGECAMNKIYDSEWLDFVVDEAIQIHGGYGFIEEYPVARAYRDARISRIYEGTNEINRLNISGYLFGRAMKGRLALIPEVQKIQEAVLNPLEPFEGNGKPLADVAEAVFNAKRILLFVSGVLTQKFMPEIDKLTKEQEALAWMADIITQIYALDSTYLRAVKRVQAGDANASQHEDVARYQMALSTAIIEDSAKNLIDGYFEDDSRRTNLSILRKFSKWPHVNQVAIGRRIAQAAIDREDYPFAVI
;
A
#
# COMPACT_ATOMS: atom_id res chain seq x y z
N VAL A 1 -8.00 -4.27 -9.12
CA VAL A 1 -7.20 -3.65 -10.22
C VAL A 1 -7.99 -3.30 -11.48
N GLY A 2 -8.57 -4.25 -12.21
CA GLY A 2 -9.16 -4.02 -13.55
C GLY A 2 -10.19 -2.88 -13.60
N GLY A 3 -11.25 -2.97 -12.77
CA GLY A 3 -12.28 -1.92 -12.73
C GLY A 3 -11.77 -0.52 -12.35
N ALA A 4 -10.67 -0.43 -11.60
CA ALA A 4 -10.04 0.85 -11.27
C ALA A 4 -9.32 1.46 -12.49
N LYS A 5 -8.67 0.63 -13.32
CA LYS A 5 -8.08 1.09 -14.59
C LYS A 5 -9.15 1.61 -15.55
N ASP A 6 -10.27 0.90 -15.66
CA ASP A 6 -11.39 1.32 -16.50
C ASP A 6 -11.99 2.65 -16.01
N ALA A 7 -12.20 2.80 -14.70
CA ALA A 7 -12.69 4.05 -14.12
C ALA A 7 -11.73 5.23 -14.35
N LEU A 8 -10.40 5.02 -14.23
CA LEU A 8 -9.40 6.04 -14.56
C LEU A 8 -9.48 6.42 -16.04
N LYS A 9 -9.53 5.44 -16.93
CA LYS A 9 -9.63 5.65 -18.38
C LYS A 9 -10.85 6.49 -18.75
N GLU A 10 -12.03 6.12 -18.26
CA GLU A 10 -13.26 6.88 -18.50
C GLU A 10 -13.16 8.31 -17.95
N SER A 11 -12.56 8.48 -16.76
CA SER A 11 -12.37 9.79 -16.14
C SER A 11 -11.45 10.71 -16.95
N VAL A 12 -10.33 10.17 -17.45
CA VAL A 12 -9.39 10.92 -18.29
C VAL A 12 -10.05 11.31 -19.61
N LYS A 13 -10.71 10.37 -20.29
CA LYS A 13 -11.40 10.62 -21.57
C LYS A 13 -12.51 11.66 -21.43
N TYR A 14 -13.35 11.53 -20.41
CA TYR A 14 -14.37 12.53 -20.11
C TYR A 14 -13.73 13.88 -19.83
N GLY A 15 -12.67 13.91 -19.02
CA GLY A 15 -12.02 15.16 -18.66
C GLY A 15 -11.29 15.87 -19.82
N ILE A 16 -10.85 15.14 -20.84
CA ILE A 16 -10.30 15.70 -22.09
C ILE A 16 -11.40 16.36 -22.93
N THR A 17 -12.56 15.71 -23.04
CA THR A 17 -13.68 16.18 -23.87
C THR A 17 -14.50 17.28 -23.19
N ARG A 18 -14.60 17.26 -21.85
CA ARG A 18 -15.35 18.24 -21.07
C ARG A 18 -14.56 19.54 -20.92
N LYS A 19 -15.17 20.65 -21.34
CA LYS A 19 -14.64 22.01 -21.12
C LYS A 19 -15.45 22.80 -20.09
N GLN A 20 -14.76 23.55 -19.24
CA GLN A 20 -15.32 24.56 -18.34
C GLN A 20 -14.34 25.73 -18.27
N PHE A 21 -14.83 26.96 -18.17
CA PHE A 21 -13.98 28.16 -18.22
C PHE A 21 -13.04 28.14 -19.44
N ASP A 22 -13.59 27.78 -20.60
CA ASP A 22 -12.90 27.61 -21.90
C ASP A 22 -11.68 26.67 -21.91
N THR A 23 -11.53 25.86 -20.87
CA THR A 23 -10.38 24.98 -20.64
C THR A 23 -10.86 23.54 -20.47
N ARG A 24 -10.09 22.54 -20.94
CA ARG A 24 -10.42 21.13 -20.67
C ARG A 24 -10.27 20.88 -19.18
N ILE A 25 -11.18 20.12 -18.56
CA ILE A 25 -11.11 19.99 -17.11
C ILE A 25 -9.85 19.27 -16.63
N VAL A 26 -9.25 18.40 -17.45
CA VAL A 26 -7.95 17.74 -17.18
C VAL A 26 -6.77 18.71 -17.07
N ASP A 27 -6.90 19.94 -17.55
CA ASP A 27 -5.84 20.94 -17.44
C ASP A 27 -5.89 21.68 -16.09
N PHE A 28 -6.96 21.50 -15.29
CA PHE A 28 -7.03 22.07 -13.94
C PHE A 28 -6.21 21.25 -12.93
N PRO A 29 -5.37 21.91 -12.10
CA PRO A 29 -4.49 21.21 -11.16
C PRO A 29 -5.19 20.26 -10.18
N LEU A 30 -6.41 20.59 -9.75
CA LEU A 30 -7.17 19.72 -8.83
C LEU A 30 -7.67 18.44 -9.51
N ILE A 31 -7.99 18.49 -10.80
CA ILE A 31 -8.35 17.29 -11.58
C ILE A 31 -7.09 16.45 -11.83
N GLN A 32 -5.97 17.10 -12.16
CA GLN A 32 -4.68 16.41 -12.27
C GLN A 32 -4.28 15.72 -10.97
N GLN A 33 -4.51 16.34 -9.81
CA GLN A 33 -4.24 15.71 -8.51
C GLN A 33 -5.06 14.43 -8.30
N LYS A 34 -6.35 14.44 -8.68
CA LYS A 34 -7.22 13.25 -8.62
C LYS A 34 -6.69 12.14 -9.53
N ILE A 35 -6.43 12.45 -10.80
CA ILE A 35 -5.88 11.51 -11.80
C ILE A 35 -4.54 10.93 -11.31
N ALA A 36 -3.65 11.76 -10.76
CA ALA A 36 -2.36 11.32 -10.25
C ALA A 36 -2.52 10.33 -9.09
N LYS A 37 -3.39 10.65 -8.12
CA LYS A 37 -3.63 9.79 -6.95
C LYS A 37 -4.31 8.47 -7.35
N MET A 38 -5.29 8.52 -8.26
CA MET A 38 -5.91 7.32 -8.85
C MET A 38 -4.84 6.45 -9.54
N THR A 39 -4.00 7.05 -10.38
CA THR A 39 -2.95 6.34 -11.13
C THR A 39 -1.94 5.67 -10.19
N ALA A 40 -1.47 6.38 -9.17
CA ALA A 40 -0.52 5.84 -8.20
C ALA A 40 -1.11 4.67 -7.39
N GLY A 41 -2.36 4.82 -6.93
CA GLY A 41 -3.08 3.77 -6.22
C GLY A 41 -3.25 2.50 -7.07
N ILE A 42 -3.69 2.66 -8.33
CA ILE A 42 -3.84 1.55 -9.28
C ILE A 42 -2.50 0.85 -9.53
N TYR A 43 -1.43 1.62 -9.71
CA TYR A 43 -0.09 1.05 -9.92
C TYR A 43 0.40 0.25 -8.71
N SER A 44 0.17 0.78 -7.50
CA SER A 44 0.51 0.08 -6.28
C SER A 44 -0.31 -1.20 -6.09
N SER A 45 -1.64 -1.13 -6.28
CA SER A 45 -2.55 -2.28 -6.27
C SER A 45 -2.15 -3.37 -7.26
N GLU A 46 -1.85 -2.97 -8.50
CA GLU A 46 -1.35 -3.90 -9.52
C GLU A 46 -0.02 -4.55 -9.10
N SER A 47 0.87 -3.78 -8.49
CA SER A 47 2.19 -4.28 -8.05
C SER A 47 2.07 -5.34 -6.96
N ILE A 48 1.20 -5.15 -5.97
CA ILE A 48 1.00 -6.14 -4.90
C ILE A 48 0.28 -7.39 -5.40
N ALA A 49 -0.71 -7.23 -6.30
CA ALA A 49 -1.48 -8.35 -6.83
C ALA A 49 -0.59 -9.28 -7.66
N TYR A 50 0.21 -8.71 -8.57
CA TYR A 50 1.12 -9.49 -9.42
C TYR A 50 2.35 -10.01 -8.67
N ARG A 51 2.83 -9.31 -7.64
CA ARG A 51 3.86 -9.87 -6.75
C ARG A 51 3.35 -11.12 -6.04
N THR A 52 2.17 -11.02 -5.41
CA THR A 52 1.59 -12.12 -4.62
C THR A 52 1.30 -13.34 -5.47
N THR A 53 0.70 -13.14 -6.65
CA THR A 53 0.45 -14.24 -7.60
C THR A 53 1.76 -14.86 -8.10
N GLY A 54 2.77 -14.05 -8.42
CA GLY A 54 4.09 -14.54 -8.79
C GLY A 54 4.78 -15.34 -7.68
N ASP A 55 4.65 -14.91 -6.42
CA ASP A 55 5.22 -15.62 -5.26
C ASP A 55 4.51 -16.96 -5.02
N ILE A 56 3.18 -17.01 -5.19
CA ILE A 56 2.38 -18.26 -5.16
C ILE A 56 2.82 -19.20 -6.29
N ASP A 57 2.92 -18.70 -7.52
CA ASP A 57 3.33 -19.50 -8.68
C ASP A 57 4.74 -20.07 -8.48
N ASN A 58 5.68 -19.24 -8.00
CA ASN A 58 7.04 -19.68 -7.66
C ASN A 58 7.01 -20.78 -6.59
N ARG A 59 6.17 -20.65 -5.56
CA ARG A 59 6.04 -21.66 -4.50
C ARG A 59 5.45 -22.97 -5.01
N ILE A 60 4.50 -22.90 -5.93
CA ILE A 60 3.91 -24.06 -6.61
C ILE A 60 4.93 -24.72 -7.54
N ALA A 61 5.78 -23.95 -8.21
CA ALA A 61 6.84 -24.47 -9.07
C ALA A 61 7.94 -25.22 -8.29
N LEU A 62 8.07 -24.96 -6.98
CA LEU A 62 8.98 -25.69 -6.09
C LEU A 62 8.39 -27.03 -5.57
N SER A 63 7.16 -27.38 -5.95
CA SER A 63 6.52 -28.63 -5.57
C SER A 63 7.19 -29.86 -6.21
N SER A 64 7.05 -31.02 -5.56
CA SER A 64 7.74 -32.24 -6.00
C SER A 64 7.04 -32.89 -7.19
N GLY A 65 7.60 -32.75 -8.39
CA GLY A 65 7.16 -33.45 -9.61
C GLY A 65 6.85 -32.54 -10.79
N GLU A 66 6.53 -33.10 -11.95
CA GLU A 66 6.20 -32.33 -13.17
C GLU A 66 4.83 -31.64 -13.09
N THR A 67 3.90 -32.15 -12.27
CA THR A 67 2.56 -31.57 -12.08
C THR A 67 2.22 -31.47 -10.58
N PRO A 68 2.04 -30.26 -10.04
CA PRO A 68 1.69 -30.06 -8.63
C PRO A 68 0.31 -30.65 -8.31
N THR A 69 0.24 -31.38 -7.20
CA THR A 69 -1.00 -31.93 -6.65
C THR A 69 -1.94 -30.81 -6.15
N ILE A 70 -3.21 -31.15 -5.90
CA ILE A 70 -4.17 -30.21 -5.31
C ILE A 70 -3.70 -29.75 -3.93
N GLN A 71 -3.18 -30.66 -3.10
CA GLN A 71 -2.71 -30.34 -1.75
C GLN A 71 -1.53 -29.38 -1.80
N GLU A 72 -0.53 -29.62 -2.66
CA GLU A 72 0.63 -28.71 -2.78
C GLU A 72 0.22 -27.31 -3.24
N LYS A 73 -0.80 -27.19 -4.09
CA LYS A 73 -1.35 -25.88 -4.48
C LYS A 73 -2.07 -25.20 -3.32
N MET A 74 -2.83 -25.96 -2.51
CA MET A 74 -3.50 -25.44 -1.32
C MET A 74 -2.49 -24.96 -0.28
N ASP A 75 -1.42 -25.72 -0.04
CA ASP A 75 -0.36 -25.36 0.90
C ASP A 75 0.36 -24.07 0.45
N ALA A 76 0.62 -23.92 -0.85
CA ALA A 76 1.18 -22.68 -1.40
C ALA A 76 0.25 -21.49 -1.19
N LEU A 77 -1.05 -21.65 -1.44
CA LEU A 77 -2.05 -20.59 -1.19
C LEU A 77 -2.14 -20.21 0.29
N GLU A 78 -2.08 -21.19 1.21
CA GLU A 78 -2.10 -20.94 2.65
C GLU A 78 -0.84 -20.19 3.11
N GLU A 79 0.32 -20.48 2.52
CA GLU A 79 1.57 -19.78 2.80
C GLU A 79 1.54 -18.30 2.39
N PHE A 80 0.63 -17.87 1.51
CA PHE A 80 0.47 -16.46 1.14
C PHE A 80 -0.89 -15.88 1.54
N ALA A 81 -1.59 -16.51 2.50
CA ALA A 81 -2.90 -16.05 2.94
C ALA A 81 -2.89 -14.63 3.53
N GLY A 82 -1.78 -14.22 4.18
CA GLY A 82 -1.60 -12.86 4.68
C GLY A 82 -1.52 -11.83 3.55
N GLU A 83 -0.71 -12.12 2.53
CA GLU A 83 -0.60 -11.32 1.31
C GLU A 83 -1.93 -11.25 0.56
N CYS A 84 -2.65 -12.36 0.42
CA CYS A 84 -3.99 -12.38 -0.17
C CYS A 84 -4.96 -11.45 0.57
N ALA A 85 -4.96 -11.47 1.90
CA ALA A 85 -5.78 -10.56 2.70
C ALA A 85 -5.36 -9.09 2.52
N MET A 86 -4.05 -8.80 2.45
CA MET A 86 -3.52 -7.46 2.15
C MET A 86 -4.00 -6.96 0.78
N ASN A 87 -3.92 -7.80 -0.28
CA ASN A 87 -4.43 -7.45 -1.60
C ASN A 87 -5.92 -7.14 -1.56
N LYS A 88 -6.71 -7.99 -0.90
CA LYS A 88 -8.16 -7.85 -0.82
C LYS A 88 -8.55 -6.49 -0.24
N ILE A 89 -7.97 -6.11 0.91
CA ILE A 89 -8.32 -4.82 1.55
C ILE A 89 -7.79 -3.64 0.75
N TYR A 90 -6.54 -3.72 0.30
CA TYR A 90 -5.86 -2.60 -0.35
C TYR A 90 -6.49 -2.28 -1.70
N ASP A 91 -6.77 -3.30 -2.51
CA ASP A 91 -7.35 -3.12 -3.84
C ASP A 91 -8.81 -2.71 -3.80
N SER A 92 -9.58 -3.20 -2.83
CA SER A 92 -10.98 -2.80 -2.68
C SER A 92 -11.11 -1.35 -2.22
N GLU A 93 -10.22 -0.89 -1.33
CA GLU A 93 -10.21 0.51 -0.87
C GLU A 93 -9.68 1.48 -1.94
N TRP A 94 -8.67 1.06 -2.73
CA TRP A 94 -8.27 1.84 -3.89
C TRP A 94 -9.31 1.86 -4.99
N LEU A 95 -10.04 0.76 -5.23
CA LEU A 95 -11.16 0.76 -6.16
C LEU A 95 -12.24 1.75 -5.72
N ASP A 96 -12.64 1.71 -4.44
CA ASP A 96 -13.61 2.63 -3.82
C ASP A 96 -13.20 4.10 -4.01
N PHE A 97 -11.95 4.43 -3.71
CA PHE A 97 -11.41 5.78 -3.94
C PHE A 97 -11.43 6.18 -5.42
N VAL A 98 -11.02 5.28 -6.32
CA VAL A 98 -10.92 5.57 -7.76
C VAL A 98 -12.30 5.80 -8.37
N VAL A 99 -13.31 4.99 -8.04
CA VAL A 99 -14.66 5.18 -8.60
C VAL A 99 -15.37 6.40 -8.01
N ASP A 100 -15.10 6.74 -6.75
CA ASP A 100 -15.57 7.98 -6.13
C ASP A 100 -15.01 9.21 -6.87
N GLU A 101 -13.69 9.23 -7.09
CA GLU A 101 -13.05 10.30 -7.84
C GLU A 101 -13.47 10.34 -9.30
N ALA A 102 -13.80 9.19 -9.90
CA ALA A 102 -14.36 9.12 -11.24
C ALA A 102 -15.72 9.84 -11.31
N ILE A 103 -16.63 9.61 -10.35
CA ILE A 103 -17.88 10.38 -10.25
C ILE A 103 -17.58 11.86 -10.10
N GLN A 104 -16.64 12.22 -9.22
CA GLN A 104 -16.31 13.62 -8.95
C GLN A 104 -15.78 14.36 -10.19
N ILE A 105 -14.97 13.70 -11.02
CA ILE A 105 -14.46 14.23 -12.29
C ILE A 105 -15.60 14.43 -13.30
N HIS A 106 -16.59 13.53 -13.32
CA HIS A 106 -17.77 13.66 -14.17
C HIS A 106 -18.77 14.73 -13.68
N GLY A 107 -18.68 15.11 -12.41
CA GLY A 107 -19.62 16.04 -11.78
C GLY A 107 -21.04 15.45 -11.76
N GLY A 108 -22.05 16.27 -12.06
CA GLY A 108 -23.45 15.82 -12.09
C GLY A 108 -23.70 14.65 -13.05
N TYR A 109 -22.93 14.53 -14.14
CA TYR A 109 -23.04 13.40 -15.08
C TYR A 109 -22.59 12.08 -14.46
N GLY A 110 -21.68 12.12 -13.48
CA GLY A 110 -21.24 10.93 -12.75
C GLY A 110 -22.34 10.30 -11.90
N PHE A 111 -23.42 11.05 -11.63
CA PHE A 111 -24.59 10.57 -10.89
C PHE A 111 -25.72 10.06 -11.80
N ILE A 112 -25.63 10.26 -13.12
CA ILE A 112 -26.64 9.83 -14.08
C ILE A 112 -26.30 8.43 -14.58
N GLU A 113 -27.28 7.52 -14.60
CA GLU A 113 -27.09 6.10 -14.93
C GLU A 113 -26.64 5.83 -16.38
N GLU A 114 -26.75 6.83 -17.27
CA GLU A 114 -26.23 6.77 -18.64
C GLU A 114 -24.69 6.73 -18.68
N TYR A 115 -24.01 7.21 -17.63
CA TYR A 115 -22.56 7.20 -17.54
C TYR A 115 -22.06 5.93 -16.83
N PRO A 116 -21.06 5.22 -17.38
CA PRO A 116 -20.59 3.95 -16.82
C PRO A 116 -20.02 4.08 -15.40
N VAL A 117 -19.50 5.26 -15.03
CA VAL A 117 -18.95 5.53 -13.69
C VAL A 117 -20.00 5.46 -12.58
N ALA A 118 -21.27 5.77 -12.87
CA ALA A 118 -22.36 5.66 -11.90
C ALA A 118 -22.60 4.20 -11.49
N ARG A 119 -22.56 3.28 -12.48
CA ARG A 119 -22.61 1.83 -12.24
C ARG A 119 -21.36 1.36 -11.49
N ALA A 120 -20.17 1.76 -11.96
CA ALA A 120 -18.90 1.34 -11.36
C ALA A 120 -18.82 1.68 -9.87
N TYR A 121 -19.31 2.85 -9.47
CA TYR A 121 -19.37 3.27 -8.06
C TYR A 121 -20.26 2.35 -7.21
N ARG A 122 -21.46 2.01 -7.70
CA ARG A 122 -22.36 1.09 -7.00
C ARG A 122 -21.77 -0.32 -6.89
N ASP A 123 -21.21 -0.82 -7.99
CA ASP A 123 -20.66 -2.17 -8.08
C ASP A 123 -19.42 -2.33 -7.19
N ALA A 124 -18.59 -1.30 -7.07
CA ALA A 124 -17.39 -1.32 -6.24
C ALA A 124 -17.70 -1.53 -4.74
N ARG A 125 -18.87 -1.08 -4.26
CA ARG A 125 -19.15 -1.05 -2.82
C ARG A 125 -19.13 -2.44 -2.16
N ILE A 126 -19.58 -3.47 -2.87
CA ILE A 126 -19.64 -4.83 -2.34
C ILE A 126 -18.25 -5.44 -2.13
N SER A 127 -17.23 -4.92 -2.83
CA SER A 127 -15.86 -5.48 -2.78
C SER A 127 -15.22 -5.43 -1.39
N ARG A 128 -15.61 -4.46 -0.57
CA ARG A 128 -15.16 -4.29 0.81
C ARG A 128 -15.87 -5.23 1.80
N ILE A 129 -16.88 -5.97 1.35
CA ILE A 129 -17.78 -6.78 2.19
C ILE A 129 -17.62 -8.28 1.92
N TYR A 130 -17.65 -8.71 0.66
CA TYR A 130 -17.51 -10.14 0.31
C TYR A 130 -16.07 -10.65 0.56
N GLU A 131 -15.83 -11.97 0.45
CA GLU A 131 -14.52 -12.60 0.69
C GLU A 131 -13.92 -12.23 2.07
N GLY A 132 -14.82 -12.14 3.06
CA GLY A 132 -14.57 -11.58 4.38
C GLY A 132 -14.53 -10.06 4.36
N THR A 133 -15.17 -9.38 5.32
CA THR A 133 -15.14 -7.91 5.36
C THR A 133 -13.71 -7.39 5.49
N ASN A 134 -13.46 -6.13 5.12
CA ASN A 134 -12.12 -5.57 5.25
C ASN A 134 -11.64 -5.54 6.72
N GLU A 135 -12.54 -5.43 7.69
CA GLU A 135 -12.22 -5.51 9.12
C GLU A 135 -11.74 -6.90 9.51
N ILE A 136 -12.45 -7.96 9.06
CA ILE A 136 -12.01 -9.35 9.30
C ILE A 136 -10.67 -9.62 8.62
N ASN A 137 -10.46 -9.12 7.41
CA ASN A 137 -9.18 -9.28 6.73
C ASN A 137 -8.03 -8.54 7.45
N ARG A 138 -8.26 -7.34 8.00
CA ARG A 138 -7.28 -6.66 8.86
C ARG A 138 -6.89 -7.51 10.07
N LEU A 139 -7.87 -8.08 10.78
CA LEU A 139 -7.59 -8.97 11.90
C LEU A 139 -6.80 -10.21 11.48
N ASN A 140 -7.13 -10.80 10.32
CA ASN A 140 -6.41 -11.95 9.77
C ASN A 140 -4.95 -11.62 9.45
N ILE A 141 -4.65 -10.45 8.84
CA ILE A 141 -3.27 -10.03 8.52
C ILE A 141 -2.39 -10.02 9.78
N SER A 142 -2.87 -9.36 10.83
CA SER A 142 -2.15 -9.31 12.11
C SER A 142 -2.07 -10.70 12.75
N GLY A 143 -3.15 -11.50 12.68
CA GLY A 143 -3.16 -12.88 13.14
C GLY A 143 -2.14 -13.78 12.45
N TYR A 144 -1.93 -13.63 11.14
CA TYR A 144 -0.91 -14.37 10.40
C TYR A 144 0.51 -13.96 10.82
N LEU A 145 0.77 -12.65 10.99
CA LEU A 145 2.08 -12.16 11.42
C LEU A 145 2.47 -12.75 12.79
N PHE A 146 1.62 -12.56 13.80
CA PHE A 146 1.88 -13.04 15.15
C PHE A 146 1.84 -14.57 15.23
N GLY A 147 0.90 -15.21 14.52
CA GLY A 147 0.78 -16.67 14.47
C GLY A 147 2.02 -17.35 13.89
N ARG A 148 2.61 -16.80 12.82
CA ARG A 148 3.86 -17.31 12.25
C ARG A 148 5.06 -17.05 13.16
N ALA A 149 5.10 -15.89 13.82
CA ALA A 149 6.14 -15.57 14.80
C ALA A 149 6.14 -16.56 15.97
N MET A 150 4.98 -16.81 16.58
CA MET A 150 4.82 -17.73 17.71
C MET A 150 5.12 -19.19 17.35
N LYS A 151 4.83 -19.60 16.12
CA LYS A 151 5.17 -20.94 15.58
C LYS A 151 6.64 -21.06 15.16
N GLY A 152 7.45 -20.00 15.29
CA GLY A 152 8.86 -19.99 14.87
C GLY A 152 9.07 -20.02 13.34
N ARG A 153 8.01 -19.80 12.54
CA ARG A 153 8.09 -19.74 11.07
C ARG A 153 8.55 -18.37 10.56
N LEU A 154 8.45 -17.34 11.41
CA LEU A 154 8.93 -16.00 11.14
C LEU A 154 9.80 -15.54 12.30
N ALA A 155 11.04 -15.14 12.02
CA ALA A 155 11.99 -14.66 13.03
C ALA A 155 11.68 -13.22 13.52
N LEU A 156 10.42 -12.94 13.85
CA LEU A 156 9.97 -11.60 14.25
C LEU A 156 10.51 -11.19 15.62
N ILE A 157 10.48 -12.09 16.61
CA ILE A 157 10.87 -11.78 18.00
C ILE A 157 12.33 -11.30 18.09
N PRO A 158 13.33 -11.98 17.48
CA PRO A 158 14.70 -11.50 17.48
C PRO A 158 14.86 -10.12 16.83
N GLU A 159 14.17 -9.85 15.72
CA GLU A 159 14.24 -8.54 15.04
C GLU A 159 13.59 -7.42 15.85
N VAL A 160 12.49 -7.72 16.55
CA VAL A 160 11.88 -6.80 17.52
C VAL A 160 12.85 -6.48 18.66
N GLN A 161 13.53 -7.49 19.22
CA GLN A 161 14.54 -7.28 20.28
C GLN A 161 15.68 -6.38 19.81
N LYS A 162 16.24 -6.64 18.61
CA LYS A 162 17.28 -5.78 18.01
C LYS A 162 16.83 -4.34 17.89
N ILE A 163 15.61 -4.08 17.43
CA ILE A 163 15.09 -2.72 17.31
C ILE A 163 14.87 -2.07 18.68
N GLN A 164 14.37 -2.82 19.68
CA GLN A 164 14.18 -2.32 21.05
C GLN A 164 15.52 -1.96 21.73
N GLU A 165 16.61 -2.68 21.43
CA GLU A 165 17.96 -2.30 21.87
C GLU A 165 18.52 -1.12 21.07
N ALA A 166 18.26 -1.06 19.76
CA ALA A 166 18.75 0.00 18.90
C ALA A 166 18.15 1.37 19.24
N VAL A 167 16.91 1.45 19.73
CA VAL A 167 16.30 2.75 20.11
C VAL A 167 16.95 3.42 21.32
N LEU A 168 17.69 2.66 22.12
CA LEU A 168 18.51 3.17 23.22
C LEU A 168 19.86 3.73 22.75
N ASN A 169 20.22 3.46 21.49
CA ASN A 169 21.48 3.83 20.86
C ASN A 169 21.23 4.77 19.66
N PRO A 170 22.30 5.37 19.08
CA PRO A 170 22.19 6.01 17.78
C PRO A 170 21.67 5.01 16.74
N LEU A 171 20.59 5.38 16.05
CA LEU A 171 20.00 4.52 15.02
C LEU A 171 20.97 4.37 13.85
N GLU A 172 21.20 3.14 13.42
CA GLU A 172 21.97 2.87 12.21
C GLU A 172 21.35 3.59 11.01
N PRO A 173 22.15 4.33 10.21
CA PRO A 173 21.68 5.02 9.03
C PRO A 173 21.36 4.04 7.91
N PHE A 174 20.52 4.46 6.97
CA PHE A 174 20.28 3.68 5.76
C PHE A 174 21.49 3.72 4.82
N GLU A 175 22.02 2.55 4.46
CA GLU A 175 23.10 2.42 3.47
C GLU A 175 22.52 2.32 2.05
N GLY A 176 22.35 3.49 1.42
CA GLY A 176 21.67 3.65 0.13
C GLY A 176 22.56 3.90 -1.09
N ASN A 177 23.86 4.11 -0.91
CA ASN A 177 24.75 4.60 -1.98
C ASN A 177 24.68 3.71 -3.24
N GLY A 178 24.32 4.31 -4.37
CA GLY A 178 24.24 3.63 -5.67
C GLY A 178 22.98 2.80 -5.92
N LYS A 179 22.04 2.70 -4.96
CA LYS A 179 20.77 2.00 -5.19
C LYS A 179 19.82 2.86 -6.04
N PRO A 180 19.21 2.32 -7.11
CA PRO A 180 18.12 3.00 -7.81
C PRO A 180 17.00 3.34 -6.83
N LEU A 181 16.45 4.56 -6.92
CA LEU A 181 15.40 5.03 -6.01
C LEU A 181 15.77 4.88 -4.51
N ALA A 182 17.01 5.25 -4.15
CA ALA A 182 17.52 5.14 -2.78
C ALA A 182 16.64 5.84 -1.73
N ASP A 183 15.96 6.93 -2.10
CA ASP A 183 14.96 7.62 -1.28
C ASP A 183 13.77 6.71 -0.95
N VAL A 184 13.20 6.04 -1.95
CA VAL A 184 12.10 5.09 -1.72
C VAL A 184 12.56 3.88 -0.93
N ALA A 185 13.78 3.39 -1.19
CA ALA A 185 14.38 2.29 -0.44
C ALA A 185 14.60 2.66 1.05
N GLU A 186 15.02 3.89 1.34
CA GLU A 186 15.16 4.41 2.70
C GLU A 186 13.81 4.45 3.43
N ALA A 187 12.76 4.91 2.75
CA ALA A 187 11.42 4.93 3.33
C ALA A 187 10.89 3.52 3.63
N VAL A 188 11.10 2.55 2.74
CA VAL A 188 10.77 1.13 2.99
C VAL A 188 11.54 0.60 4.21
N PHE A 189 12.84 0.89 4.30
CA PHE A 189 13.69 0.48 5.42
C PHE A 189 13.16 1.05 6.74
N ASN A 190 12.89 2.35 6.80
CA ASN A 190 12.37 3.02 7.98
C ASN A 190 10.96 2.55 8.35
N ALA A 191 10.09 2.29 7.38
CA ALA A 191 8.76 1.76 7.61
C ALA A 191 8.79 0.36 8.26
N LYS A 192 9.70 -0.53 7.81
CA LYS A 192 9.92 -1.83 8.46
C LYS A 192 10.40 -1.68 9.90
N ARG A 193 11.26 -0.68 10.19
CA ARG A 193 11.69 -0.37 11.57
C ARG A 193 10.54 0.14 12.43
N ILE A 194 9.64 0.97 11.89
CA ILE A 194 8.42 1.38 12.58
C ILE A 194 7.59 0.15 12.95
N LEU A 195 7.32 -0.76 12.00
CA LEU A 195 6.58 -1.99 12.27
C LEU A 195 7.20 -2.81 13.42
N LEU A 196 8.52 -3.03 13.38
CA LEU A 196 9.22 -3.77 14.44
C LEU A 196 9.16 -3.04 15.78
N PHE A 197 9.33 -1.71 15.77
CA PHE A 197 9.21 -0.89 16.97
C PHE A 197 7.80 -0.98 17.58
N VAL A 198 6.75 -0.76 16.79
CA VAL A 198 5.37 -0.81 17.30
C VAL A 198 4.94 -2.23 17.73
N SER A 199 5.48 -3.27 17.07
CA SER A 199 5.31 -4.66 17.51
C SER A 199 5.92 -4.89 18.90
N GLY A 200 7.10 -4.32 19.15
CA GLY A 200 7.79 -4.45 20.42
C GLY A 200 7.08 -3.72 21.56
N VAL A 201 6.64 -2.48 21.33
CA VAL A 201 5.92 -1.74 22.38
C VAL A 201 4.57 -2.40 22.69
N LEU A 202 3.81 -2.88 21.69
CA LEU A 202 2.58 -3.64 21.95
C LEU A 202 2.87 -4.92 22.72
N THR A 203 3.87 -5.70 22.31
CA THR A 203 4.26 -6.92 23.01
C THR A 203 4.58 -6.61 24.49
N GLN A 204 5.36 -5.56 24.75
CA GLN A 204 5.68 -5.13 26.12
C GLN A 204 4.45 -4.69 26.91
N LYS A 205 3.51 -3.96 26.27
CA LYS A 205 2.28 -3.47 26.91
C LYS A 205 1.37 -4.60 27.37
N PHE A 206 1.25 -5.65 26.57
CA PHE A 206 0.33 -6.77 26.83
C PHE A 206 0.98 -7.94 27.57
N MET A 207 2.29 -7.95 27.77
CA MET A 207 2.95 -8.94 28.61
C MET A 207 2.62 -8.74 30.10
N PRO A 208 2.42 -9.82 30.88
CA PRO A 208 2.58 -11.24 30.53
C PRO A 208 1.37 -11.87 29.81
N GLU A 209 0.25 -11.17 29.70
CA GLU A 209 -1.01 -11.69 29.16
C GLU A 209 -1.14 -11.43 27.65
N ILE A 210 -0.15 -11.87 26.86
CA ILE A 210 -0.05 -11.57 25.42
C ILE A 210 -1.29 -11.99 24.62
N ASP A 211 -2.01 -13.02 25.08
CA ASP A 211 -3.27 -13.47 24.47
C ASP A 211 -4.35 -12.38 24.49
N LYS A 212 -4.29 -11.40 25.40
CA LYS A 212 -5.20 -10.25 25.41
C LYS A 212 -5.06 -9.38 24.17
N LEU A 213 -3.87 -9.29 23.56
CA LEU A 213 -3.65 -8.54 22.31
C LEU A 213 -4.56 -9.04 21.19
N THR A 214 -4.93 -10.32 21.18
CA THR A 214 -5.84 -10.88 20.16
C THR A 214 -7.27 -10.30 20.23
N LYS A 215 -7.62 -9.66 21.35
CA LYS A 215 -8.92 -9.01 21.56
C LYS A 215 -8.91 -7.51 21.26
N GLU A 216 -7.72 -6.94 21.04
CA GLU A 216 -7.50 -5.51 20.82
C GLU A 216 -7.59 -5.19 19.33
N GLN A 217 -8.81 -5.13 18.82
CA GLN A 217 -9.06 -5.03 17.38
C GLN A 217 -8.47 -3.76 16.76
N GLU A 218 -8.50 -2.64 17.49
CA GLU A 218 -7.94 -1.36 17.06
C GLU A 218 -6.43 -1.45 16.86
N ALA A 219 -5.70 -2.00 17.84
CA ALA A 219 -4.26 -2.26 17.72
C ALA A 219 -3.96 -3.17 16.52
N LEU A 220 -4.71 -4.26 16.37
CA LEU A 220 -4.53 -5.22 15.28
C LEU A 220 -4.85 -4.60 13.92
N ALA A 221 -5.84 -3.70 13.84
CA ALA A 221 -6.19 -2.99 12.61
C ALA A 221 -5.10 -2.00 12.20
N TRP A 222 -4.59 -1.17 13.12
CA TRP A 222 -3.48 -0.26 12.83
C TRP A 222 -2.20 -0.99 12.44
N MET A 223 -1.92 -2.13 13.08
CA MET A 223 -0.83 -3.02 12.68
C MET A 223 -1.02 -3.54 11.25
N ALA A 224 -2.23 -4.01 10.91
CA ALA A 224 -2.54 -4.48 9.57
C ALA A 224 -2.38 -3.38 8.51
N ASP A 225 -2.81 -2.16 8.81
CA ASP A 225 -2.63 -1.01 7.91
C ASP A 225 -1.13 -0.71 7.68
N ILE A 226 -0.31 -0.72 8.74
CA ILE A 226 1.15 -0.54 8.62
C ILE A 226 1.76 -1.62 7.73
N ILE A 227 1.45 -2.90 7.99
CA ILE A 227 2.00 -4.04 7.23
C ILE A 227 1.59 -3.94 5.76
N THR A 228 0.32 -3.65 5.51
CA THR A 228 -0.24 -3.53 4.15
C THR A 228 0.42 -2.39 3.39
N GLN A 229 0.62 -1.22 4.02
CA GLN A 229 1.28 -0.09 3.38
C GLN A 229 2.77 -0.34 3.13
N ILE A 230 3.45 -1.07 4.02
CA ILE A 230 4.84 -1.52 3.77
C ILE A 230 4.88 -2.44 2.54
N TYR A 231 3.97 -3.41 2.47
CA TYR A 231 3.92 -4.34 1.33
C TYR A 231 3.62 -3.63 0.02
N ALA A 232 2.69 -2.67 0.04
CA ALA A 232 2.34 -1.81 -1.08
C ALA A 232 3.52 -0.97 -1.55
N LEU A 233 4.22 -0.30 -0.63
CA LEU A 233 5.37 0.55 -0.94
C LEU A 233 6.55 -0.27 -1.48
N ASP A 234 6.90 -1.37 -0.81
CA ASP A 234 7.99 -2.27 -1.18
C ASP A 234 7.75 -2.89 -2.57
N SER A 235 6.52 -3.34 -2.86
CA SER A 235 6.17 -3.90 -4.18
C SER A 235 6.21 -2.86 -5.29
N THR A 236 5.73 -1.64 -5.00
CA THR A 236 5.77 -0.50 -5.93
C THR A 236 7.22 -0.12 -6.27
N TYR A 237 8.07 -0.02 -5.24
CA TYR A 237 9.50 0.25 -5.36
C TYR A 237 10.20 -0.82 -6.22
N LEU A 238 10.05 -2.10 -5.87
CA LEU A 238 10.70 -3.20 -6.59
C LEU A 238 10.27 -3.26 -8.06
N ARG A 239 8.98 -3.03 -8.34
CA ARG A 239 8.49 -2.94 -9.73
C ARG A 239 9.14 -1.77 -10.47
N ALA A 240 9.21 -0.59 -9.86
CA ALA A 240 9.83 0.58 -10.48
C ALA A 240 11.32 0.37 -10.76
N VAL A 241 12.07 -0.16 -9.78
CA VAL A 241 13.50 -0.50 -9.95
C VAL A 241 13.70 -1.50 -11.09
N LYS A 242 12.88 -2.56 -11.14
CA LYS A 242 12.96 -3.56 -12.22
C LYS A 242 12.74 -2.93 -13.60
N ARG A 243 11.81 -1.99 -13.72
CA ARG A 243 11.53 -1.26 -14.97
C ARG A 243 12.67 -0.32 -15.36
N VAL A 244 13.22 0.43 -14.41
CA VAL A 244 14.38 1.31 -14.63
C VAL A 244 15.60 0.50 -15.10
N GLN A 245 15.89 -0.61 -14.42
CA GLN A 245 17.02 -1.49 -14.77
C GLN A 245 16.84 -2.18 -16.13
N ALA A 246 15.59 -2.46 -16.53
CA ALA A 246 15.27 -3.01 -17.85
C ALA A 246 15.37 -1.96 -18.98
N GLY A 247 15.66 -0.70 -18.69
CA GLY A 247 15.73 0.37 -19.69
C GLY A 247 14.35 0.71 -20.28
N ASP A 248 13.28 0.56 -19.50
CA ASP A 248 11.92 0.84 -19.95
C ASP A 248 11.79 2.31 -20.44
N ALA A 249 11.14 2.52 -21.58
CA ALA A 249 10.94 3.86 -22.15
C ALA A 249 10.17 4.80 -21.18
N ASN A 250 9.35 4.23 -20.30
CA ASN A 250 8.59 4.95 -19.28
C ASN A 250 9.25 4.90 -17.89
N ALA A 251 10.56 4.62 -17.81
CA ALA A 251 11.30 4.52 -16.53
C ALA A 251 11.05 5.71 -15.59
N SER A 252 11.08 6.94 -16.10
CA SER A 252 10.83 8.15 -15.30
C SER A 252 9.42 8.20 -14.71
N GLN A 253 8.41 7.68 -15.42
CA GLN A 253 7.04 7.60 -14.92
C GLN A 253 6.91 6.57 -13.79
N HIS A 254 7.64 5.44 -13.89
CA HIS A 254 7.70 4.43 -12.84
C HIS A 254 8.34 4.99 -11.56
N GLU A 255 9.42 5.76 -11.71
CA GLU A 255 10.07 6.45 -10.60
C GLU A 255 9.15 7.48 -9.92
N ASP A 256 8.46 8.30 -10.72
CA ASP A 256 7.51 9.30 -10.23
C ASP A 256 6.40 8.67 -9.40
N VAL A 257 5.80 7.58 -9.89
CA VAL A 257 4.75 6.87 -9.15
C VAL A 257 5.29 6.22 -7.87
N ALA A 258 6.50 5.66 -7.89
CA ALA A 258 7.11 5.10 -6.68
C ALA A 258 7.30 6.16 -5.58
N ARG A 259 7.76 7.35 -5.94
CA ARG A 259 7.91 8.47 -4.99
C ARG A 259 6.57 9.04 -4.53
N TYR A 260 5.60 9.13 -5.43
CA TYR A 260 4.25 9.57 -5.06
C TYR A 260 3.60 8.59 -4.07
N GLN A 261 3.71 7.29 -4.34
CA GLN A 261 3.22 6.22 -3.47
C GLN A 261 3.95 6.20 -2.13
N MET A 262 5.27 6.44 -2.12
CA MET A 262 6.04 6.61 -0.88
C MET A 262 5.37 7.62 0.04
N ALA A 263 5.09 8.82 -0.46
CA ALA A 263 4.49 9.88 0.35
C ALA A 263 3.06 9.55 0.82
N LEU A 264 2.29 8.75 0.07
CA LEU A 264 0.97 8.27 0.50
C LEU A 264 1.09 7.22 1.62
N SER A 265 1.92 6.19 1.40
CA SER A 265 2.07 5.08 2.32
C SER A 265 2.72 5.50 3.63
N THR A 266 3.74 6.35 3.60
CA THR A 266 4.43 6.81 4.82
C THR A 266 3.52 7.64 5.71
N ALA A 267 2.60 8.42 5.15
CA ALA A 267 1.61 9.18 5.92
C ALA A 267 0.67 8.25 6.69
N ILE A 268 0.18 7.18 6.06
CA ILE A 268 -0.70 6.20 6.71
C ILE A 268 0.08 5.40 7.77
N ILE A 269 1.30 4.98 7.46
CA ILE A 269 2.15 4.25 8.41
C ILE A 269 2.40 5.07 9.68
N GLU A 270 2.75 6.35 9.51
CA GLU A 270 3.01 7.25 10.64
C GLU A 270 1.75 7.53 11.46
N ASP A 271 0.60 7.76 10.80
CA ASP A 271 -0.67 7.98 11.50
C ASP A 271 -1.12 6.74 12.27
N SER A 272 -1.11 5.56 11.65
CA SER A 272 -1.45 4.29 12.32
C SER A 272 -0.51 3.98 13.49
N ALA A 273 0.80 4.18 13.33
CA ALA A 273 1.76 3.99 14.41
C ALA A 273 1.54 4.97 15.56
N LYS A 274 1.23 6.23 15.24
CA LYS A 274 0.91 7.25 16.24
C LYS A 274 -0.39 6.93 16.98
N ASN A 275 -1.46 6.55 16.28
CA ASN A 275 -2.75 6.20 16.88
C ASN A 275 -2.62 5.00 17.82
N LEU A 276 -1.83 4.00 17.42
CA LEU A 276 -1.49 2.86 18.27
C LEU A 276 -0.75 3.29 19.55
N ILE A 277 0.26 4.16 19.44
CA ILE A 277 0.99 4.66 20.62
C ILE A 277 0.05 5.49 21.52
N ASP A 278 -0.74 6.40 20.93
CA ASP A 278 -1.66 7.29 21.64
C ASP A 278 -2.80 6.52 22.33
N GLY A 279 -3.26 5.41 21.75
CA GLY A 279 -4.34 4.60 22.29
C GLY A 279 -3.95 3.68 23.45
N TYR A 280 -2.66 3.31 23.56
CA TYR A 280 -2.22 2.27 24.51
C TYR A 280 -1.17 2.73 25.52
N PHE A 281 -0.65 3.95 25.40
CA PHE A 281 0.37 4.50 26.31
C PHE A 281 -0.04 5.88 26.83
N GLU A 282 0.34 6.17 28.07
CA GLU A 282 0.05 7.44 28.74
C GLU A 282 1.35 8.13 29.23
N ASP A 283 1.24 9.40 29.59
CA ASP A 283 2.28 10.22 30.21
C ASP A 283 3.66 10.13 29.54
N ASP A 284 4.71 9.84 30.31
CA ASP A 284 6.10 9.84 29.86
C ASP A 284 6.40 8.67 28.92
N SER A 285 5.73 7.52 29.11
CA SER A 285 5.88 6.37 28.21
C SER A 285 5.41 6.70 26.80
N ARG A 286 4.25 7.37 26.69
CA ARG A 286 3.70 7.87 25.43
C ARG A 286 4.63 8.87 24.78
N ARG A 287 5.09 9.88 25.53
CA ARG A 287 6.00 10.93 25.01
C ARG A 287 7.30 10.31 24.48
N THR A 288 7.84 9.34 25.19
CA THR A 288 9.06 8.61 24.80
C THR A 288 8.84 7.85 23.50
N ASN A 289 7.76 7.06 23.42
CA ASN A 289 7.43 6.28 22.22
C ASN A 289 7.19 7.17 20.99
N LEU A 290 6.49 8.29 21.14
CA LEU A 290 6.31 9.26 20.05
C LEU A 290 7.62 9.93 19.63
N SER A 291 8.51 10.22 20.57
CA SER A 291 9.84 10.75 20.26
C SER A 291 10.68 9.76 19.45
N ILE A 292 10.61 8.47 19.80
CA ILE A 292 11.26 7.39 19.05
C ILE A 292 10.64 7.24 17.65
N LEU A 293 9.30 7.21 17.55
CA LEU A 293 8.59 7.15 16.26
C LEU A 293 9.07 8.24 15.30
N ARG A 294 9.18 9.49 15.79
CA ARG A 294 9.69 10.63 15.00
C ARG A 294 11.11 10.45 14.49
N LYS A 295 11.94 9.62 15.13
CA LYS A 295 13.29 9.32 14.62
C LYS A 295 13.22 8.42 13.38
N PHE A 296 12.28 7.47 13.37
CA PHE A 296 12.05 6.57 12.24
C PHE A 296 11.23 7.23 11.12
N SER A 297 10.30 8.14 11.45
CA SER A 297 9.45 8.82 10.47
C SER A 297 10.09 10.06 9.81
N LYS A 298 11.43 10.11 9.75
CA LYS A 298 12.16 11.10 8.96
C LYS A 298 12.15 10.68 7.49
N TRP A 299 11.05 10.96 6.80
CA TRP A 299 10.85 10.55 5.42
C TRP A 299 11.64 11.43 4.44
N PRO A 300 12.18 10.85 3.36
CA PRO A 300 12.72 11.63 2.25
C PRO A 300 11.67 12.57 1.64
N HIS A 301 12.12 13.77 1.23
CA HIS A 301 11.22 14.78 0.69
C HIS A 301 10.66 14.40 -0.69
N VAL A 302 9.35 14.57 -0.87
CA VAL A 302 8.65 14.38 -2.15
C VAL A 302 7.86 15.64 -2.48
N ASN A 303 8.14 16.23 -3.64
CA ASN A 303 7.29 17.27 -4.20
C ASN A 303 6.09 16.64 -4.92
N GLN A 304 5.06 16.26 -4.14
CA GLN A 304 3.85 15.60 -4.63
C GLN A 304 3.11 16.43 -5.69
N VAL A 305 3.19 17.77 -5.65
CA VAL A 305 2.54 18.63 -6.65
C VAL A 305 3.20 18.46 -8.01
N ALA A 306 4.54 18.59 -8.08
CA ALA A 306 5.26 18.48 -9.34
C ALA A 306 5.20 17.05 -9.91
N ILE A 307 5.42 16.04 -9.07
CA ILE A 307 5.35 14.62 -9.46
C ILE A 307 3.92 14.26 -9.88
N GLY A 308 2.91 14.67 -9.10
CA GLY A 308 1.51 14.40 -9.41
C GLY A 308 1.09 14.94 -10.77
N ARG A 309 1.50 16.17 -11.13
CA ARG A 309 1.24 16.73 -12.46
C ARG A 309 1.85 15.90 -13.59
N ARG A 310 3.07 15.37 -13.42
CA ARG A 310 3.71 14.50 -14.44
C ARG A 310 2.99 13.16 -14.58
N ILE A 311 2.60 12.55 -13.46
CA ILE A 311 1.81 11.30 -13.46
C ILE A 311 0.47 11.51 -14.17
N ALA A 312 -0.23 12.60 -13.83
CA ALA A 312 -1.49 12.95 -14.47
C ALA A 312 -1.32 13.19 -15.97
N GLN A 313 -0.28 13.92 -16.37
CA GLN A 313 0.01 14.18 -17.77
C GLN A 313 0.26 12.88 -18.55
N ALA A 314 1.00 11.93 -17.97
CA ALA A 314 1.23 10.63 -18.60
C ALA A 314 -0.08 9.85 -18.85
N ALA A 315 -1.04 9.91 -17.91
CA ALA A 315 -2.36 9.30 -18.10
C ALA A 315 -3.20 10.06 -19.15
N ILE A 316 -3.15 11.39 -19.15
CA ILE A 316 -3.85 12.25 -20.11
C ILE A 316 -3.35 12.02 -21.53
N ASP A 317 -2.03 12.03 -21.74
CA ASP A 317 -1.41 11.84 -23.05
C ASP A 317 -1.72 10.45 -23.65
N ARG A 318 -1.87 9.45 -22.78
CA ARG A 318 -2.25 8.10 -23.20
C ARG A 318 -3.76 7.92 -23.37
N GLU A 319 -4.57 8.81 -22.79
CA GLU A 319 -6.02 8.64 -22.62
C GLU A 319 -6.42 7.31 -21.95
N ASP A 320 -5.51 6.77 -21.12
CA ASP A 320 -5.62 5.46 -20.48
C ASP A 320 -4.64 5.38 -19.29
N TYR A 321 -4.66 4.26 -18.56
CA TYR A 321 -3.66 3.96 -17.55
C TYR A 321 -2.24 3.89 -18.17
N PRO A 322 -1.29 4.73 -17.71
CA PRO A 322 -0.02 4.96 -18.41
C PRO A 322 0.92 3.75 -18.50
N PHE A 323 0.73 2.74 -17.64
CA PHE A 323 1.62 1.59 -17.50
C PHE A 323 1.07 0.28 -18.09
N ALA A 324 -0.01 0.33 -18.88
CA ALA A 324 -0.51 -0.84 -19.57
C ALA A 324 0.54 -1.37 -20.56
N VAL A 325 0.84 -2.68 -20.49
CA VAL A 325 1.71 -3.37 -21.45
C VAL A 325 1.02 -3.33 -22.82
N ILE A 326 1.72 -2.81 -23.84
CA ILE A 326 1.27 -2.80 -25.24
C ILE A 326 1.62 -4.14 -25.87
#